data_AF-A0A535M4V0-F1
#
_entry.id   AF-A0A535M4V0-F1
#
_cell.length_a   1.000
_cell.length_b   1.000
_cell.length_c   1.000
_cell.angle_alpha   90.00
_cell.angle_beta   90.00
_cell.angle_gamma   90.00
#
_symmetry.space_group_name_H-M   'P 1'
#
loop_
_entity.id
_entity.type
_entity.pdbx_description
1 polymer ?
#
loop_
_entity_poly.entity_id
_entity_poly.type
_entity_poly.pdbx_seq_one_letter_code
_entity_poly.pdbx_strand_id
1 'polypeptide(L)'
;MRITHRLAKPLPGKIPVLVGTGILVLGLLALSLLLSLSRTSHVAIASNKALHPFTITSPNFRDGGPLSQKNEFNKFGCTGSNIAPQLDWTNVPAGTRSFAMLMSDYDAPVAGGFHHWIAAQYA
;
A
#
# COMPACT_ATOMS: atom_id res chain seq x y z
N MET A 1 -60.31 2.49 -32.41
CA MET A 1 -60.73 3.51 -33.40
C MET A 1 -59.69 3.54 -34.51
N ARG A 2 -60.10 3.16 -35.74
CA ARG A 2 -59.65 3.57 -37.11
C ARG A 2 -58.12 3.74 -37.36
N ILE A 3 -57.47 3.24 -38.42
CA ILE A 3 -57.85 3.05 -39.84
C ILE A 3 -56.94 1.98 -40.47
N THR A 4 -57.52 1.14 -41.33
CA THR A 4 -56.85 0.31 -42.33
C THR A 4 -56.54 1.14 -43.59
N HIS A 5 -55.32 1.01 -44.14
CA HIS A 5 -55.05 1.30 -45.55
C HIS A 5 -54.41 0.06 -46.22
N ARG A 6 -55.17 -0.53 -47.14
CA ARG A 6 -54.71 -1.29 -48.32
C ARG A 6 -53.82 -0.35 -49.18
N LEU A 7 -52.90 -0.74 -50.07
CA LEU A 7 -52.37 -1.98 -50.64
C LEU A 7 -51.11 -1.56 -51.44
N ALA A 8 -50.05 -2.37 -51.46
CA ALA A 8 -49.12 -2.41 -52.59
C ALA A 8 -48.59 -3.85 -52.71
N LYS A 9 -48.90 -4.51 -53.82
CA LYS A 9 -48.42 -5.86 -54.16
C LYS A 9 -46.95 -5.74 -54.62
N PRO A 10 -46.02 -6.59 -54.17
CA PRO A 10 -44.61 -6.48 -54.55
C PRO A 10 -44.37 -7.07 -55.94
N LEU A 11 -43.48 -6.42 -56.71
CA LEU A 11 -42.89 -6.97 -57.93
C LEU A 11 -41.90 -8.11 -57.59
N PRO A 12 -41.73 -9.10 -58.47
CA PRO A 12 -40.98 -10.30 -58.16
C PRO A 12 -39.47 -10.07 -58.33
N GLY A 13 -38.72 -10.57 -57.36
CA GLY A 13 -37.30 -10.87 -57.54
C GLY A 13 -36.36 -9.83 -56.96
N LYS A 14 -35.68 -10.23 -55.88
CA LYS A 14 -34.22 -10.17 -55.78
C LYS A 14 -33.74 -10.99 -54.57
N ILE A 15 -33.15 -12.14 -54.92
CA ILE A 15 -31.92 -12.77 -54.41
C ILE A 15 -31.80 -12.92 -52.87
N PRO A 16 -31.63 -14.16 -52.34
CA PRO A 16 -31.51 -14.38 -50.91
C PRO A 16 -30.14 -13.89 -50.39
N VAL A 17 -30.16 -12.82 -49.60
CA VAL A 17 -29.00 -12.29 -48.84
C VAL A 17 -28.75 -13.10 -47.55
N LEU A 18 -29.48 -14.20 -47.33
CA LEU A 18 -29.61 -14.82 -46.00
C LEU A 18 -28.54 -15.90 -45.68
N VAL A 19 -27.72 -16.32 -46.63
CA VAL A 19 -26.77 -17.44 -46.40
C VAL A 19 -25.37 -16.96 -45.98
N GLY A 20 -24.94 -15.75 -46.37
CA GLY A 20 -23.58 -15.26 -46.12
C GLY A 20 -23.36 -14.64 -44.72
N THR A 21 -24.39 -14.09 -44.10
CA THR A 21 -24.27 -13.36 -42.81
C THR A 21 -24.19 -14.30 -41.60
N GLY A 22 -24.83 -15.47 -41.65
CA GLY A 22 -24.83 -16.43 -40.55
C GLY A 22 -23.44 -17.01 -40.25
N ILE A 23 -22.64 -17.31 -41.28
CA ILE A 23 -21.30 -17.89 -41.13
C ILE A 23 -20.31 -16.85 -40.57
N LEU A 24 -20.42 -15.58 -40.99
CA LEU A 24 -19.59 -14.48 -40.50
C LEU A 24 -19.88 -14.13 -39.04
N VAL A 25 -21.15 -14.13 -38.62
CA VAL A 25 -21.54 -13.85 -37.23
C VAL A 25 -21.13 -15.00 -36.29
N LEU A 26 -21.26 -16.25 -36.73
CA LEU A 26 -20.78 -17.42 -35.96
C LEU A 26 -19.26 -17.46 -35.85
N GLY A 27 -18.53 -17.07 -36.91
CA GLY A 27 -17.07 -16.95 -36.87
C GLY A 27 -16.56 -15.87 -35.92
N LEU A 28 -17.23 -14.71 -35.88
CA LEU A 28 -16.91 -13.60 -34.96
C LEU A 28 -17.26 -13.94 -33.50
N LEU A 29 -18.36 -14.66 -33.26
CA LEU A 29 -18.73 -15.17 -31.93
C LEU A 29 -17.77 -16.27 -31.45
N ALA A 30 -17.34 -17.17 -32.33
CA ALA A 30 -16.34 -18.19 -32.01
C ALA A 30 -14.96 -17.57 -31.72
N LEU A 31 -14.56 -16.55 -32.47
CA LEU A 31 -13.30 -15.84 -32.26
C LEU A 31 -13.30 -15.04 -30.95
N SER A 32 -14.40 -14.37 -30.62
CA SER A 32 -14.54 -13.68 -29.32
C SER A 32 -14.60 -14.65 -28.14
N LEU A 33 -15.19 -15.85 -28.32
CA LEU A 33 -15.14 -16.91 -27.31
C LEU A 33 -13.71 -17.48 -27.14
N LEU A 34 -12.97 -17.66 -28.23
CA LEU A 34 -11.56 -18.11 -28.21
C LEU A 34 -10.62 -17.08 -27.55
N LEU A 35 -10.83 -15.78 -27.77
CA LEU A 35 -10.04 -14.73 -27.09
C LEU A 35 -10.41 -14.60 -25.60
N SER A 36 -11.63 -14.95 -25.19
CA SER A 36 -12.06 -14.89 -23.78
C SER A 36 -11.48 -16.00 -22.89
N LEU A 37 -10.90 -17.05 -23.48
CA LEU A 37 -10.29 -18.17 -22.74
C LEU A 37 -8.79 -17.99 -22.44
N SER A 38 -8.17 -16.92 -22.95
CA SER A 38 -6.76 -16.62 -22.70
C SER A 38 -6.55 -16.03 -21.31
N ARG A 39 -6.69 -16.84 -20.26
CA ARG A 39 -6.21 -16.47 -18.91
C ARG A 39 -4.69 -16.53 -18.90
N THR A 40 -4.03 -15.39 -19.10
CA THR A 40 -2.60 -15.26 -18.81
C THR A 40 -2.39 -15.51 -17.33
N SER A 41 -1.89 -16.70 -17.00
CA SER A 41 -1.48 -17.03 -15.64
C SER A 41 -0.22 -16.24 -15.34
N HIS A 42 -0.37 -15.09 -14.67
CA HIS A 42 0.77 -14.35 -14.14
C HIS A 42 1.32 -15.12 -12.94
N VAL A 43 2.44 -15.81 -13.13
CA VAL A 43 3.24 -16.34 -12.01
C VAL A 43 3.87 -15.13 -11.34
N ALA A 44 3.28 -14.68 -10.23
CA ALA A 44 3.92 -13.72 -9.35
C ALA A 44 5.09 -14.42 -8.66
N ILE A 45 6.32 -14.17 -9.12
CA ILE A 45 7.52 -14.58 -8.40
C ILE A 45 7.62 -13.68 -7.18
N ALA A 46 7.08 -14.12 -6.05
CA ALA A 46 7.30 -13.47 -4.77
C ALA A 46 8.78 -13.60 -4.42
N SER A 47 9.50 -12.48 -4.43
CA SER A 47 10.88 -12.43 -3.95
C SER A 47 10.89 -12.71 -2.44
N ASN A 48 11.33 -13.90 -2.04
CA ASN A 48 11.45 -14.29 -0.64
C ASN A 48 12.77 -13.78 -0.03
N LYS A 49 13.11 -12.50 -0.27
CA LYS A 49 14.20 -11.87 0.48
C LYS A 49 13.68 -11.63 1.89
N ALA A 50 14.20 -12.37 2.87
CA ALA A 50 13.95 -12.09 4.28
C ALA A 50 14.27 -10.61 4.54
N LEU A 51 13.25 -9.82 4.87
CA LEU A 51 13.46 -8.45 5.30
C LEU A 51 14.00 -8.52 6.73
N HIS A 52 15.21 -8.00 6.92
CA HIS A 52 15.77 -7.77 8.24
C HIS A 52 15.39 -6.34 8.64
N PRO A 53 14.35 -6.13 9.47
CA PRO A 53 13.92 -4.79 9.82
C PRO A 53 15.03 -4.07 10.58
N PHE A 54 15.25 -2.81 10.23
CA PHE A 54 16.02 -1.90 11.07
C PHE A 54 15.36 -1.87 12.45
N THR A 55 16.11 -2.26 13.47
CA THR A 55 15.56 -2.50 14.81
C THR A 55 16.35 -1.67 15.82
N ILE A 56 15.63 -0.96 16.69
CA ILE A 56 16.18 -0.26 17.85
C ILE A 56 15.78 -1.04 19.12
N THR A 57 16.72 -1.19 20.05
CA THR A 57 16.51 -1.80 21.36
C THR A 57 17.15 -0.97 22.44
N SER A 58 16.73 -1.16 23.69
CA SER A 58 17.40 -0.62 24.85
C SER A 58 17.56 -1.69 25.93
N PRO A 59 18.71 -1.77 26.61
CA PRO A 59 18.81 -2.56 27.84
C PRO A 59 18.13 -1.86 29.03
N ASN A 60 17.77 -0.58 28.92
CA ASN A 60 17.25 0.22 30.03
C ASN A 60 15.72 0.17 30.15
N PHE A 61 15.01 -0.13 29.06
CA PHE A 61 13.55 -0.19 29.04
C PHE A 61 13.05 -1.07 27.90
N ARG A 62 11.78 -1.48 27.99
CA ARG A 62 11.06 -2.16 26.92
C ARG A 62 10.12 -1.17 26.26
N ASP A 63 9.82 -1.40 24.99
CA ASP A 63 8.80 -0.62 24.30
C ASP A 63 7.45 -0.69 25.03
N GLY A 64 6.78 0.47 25.15
CA GLY A 64 5.58 0.67 25.98
C GLY A 64 5.78 0.52 27.50
N GLY A 65 6.99 0.23 27.97
CA GLY A 65 7.32 0.12 29.39
C GLY A 65 7.73 1.45 30.03
N PRO A 66 7.77 1.53 31.36
CA PRO A 66 8.21 2.74 32.06
C PRO A 66 9.71 2.96 31.90
N LEU A 67 10.10 4.24 31.84
CA LEU A 67 11.50 4.64 31.99
C LEU A 67 11.91 4.63 33.47
N SER A 68 13.18 4.35 33.72
CA SER A 68 13.73 4.35 35.08
C SER A 68 14.02 5.77 35.59
N GLN A 69 14.19 5.92 36.90
CA GLN A 69 14.63 7.19 37.52
C GLN A 69 15.96 7.73 36.96
N LYS A 70 16.78 6.86 36.37
CA LYS A 70 18.01 7.27 35.69
C LYS A 70 17.72 8.18 34.48
N ASN A 71 16.61 7.94 33.80
CA ASN A 71 16.20 8.67 32.60
C ASN A 71 15.25 9.84 32.89
N GLU A 72 14.63 9.85 34.07
CA GLU A 72 13.82 10.96 34.53
C GLU A 72 14.67 12.24 34.65
N PHE A 73 14.06 13.40 34.36
CA PHE A 73 14.68 14.70 34.52
C PHE A 73 15.07 14.97 35.99
N ASN A 74 15.92 15.97 36.24
CA ASN A 74 16.47 16.26 37.57
C ASN A 74 16.17 17.68 38.06
N LYS A 75 15.18 18.34 37.46
CA LYS A 75 14.70 19.67 37.85
C LYS A 75 13.17 19.72 37.77
N PHE A 76 12.59 20.87 38.13
CA PHE A 76 11.14 21.11 38.09
C PHE A 76 10.31 20.12 38.92
N GLY A 77 10.85 19.68 40.05
CA GLY A 77 10.19 18.72 40.95
C GLY A 77 10.50 17.25 40.65
N CYS A 78 11.17 16.94 39.53
CA CYS A 78 11.70 15.62 39.25
C CYS A 78 13.03 15.39 39.99
N THR A 79 13.29 14.13 40.37
CA THR A 79 14.47 13.75 41.17
C THR A 79 15.36 12.71 40.47
N GLY A 80 15.19 12.55 39.16
CA GLY A 80 15.95 11.61 38.36
C GLY A 80 17.40 11.99 38.17
N SER A 81 18.11 11.18 37.39
CA SER A 81 19.53 11.45 37.04
C SER A 81 19.70 12.26 35.75
N ASN A 82 18.64 12.42 34.97
CA ASN A 82 18.64 13.08 33.66
C ASN A 82 19.69 12.52 32.70
N ILE A 83 19.80 11.19 32.64
CA ILE A 83 20.73 10.48 31.75
C ILE A 83 19.93 9.85 30.61
N ALA A 84 20.31 10.14 29.37
CA ALA A 84 19.69 9.54 28.20
C ALA A 84 19.77 8.00 28.24
N PRO A 85 18.71 7.27 27.83
CA PRO A 85 18.76 5.82 27.77
C PRO A 85 19.76 5.37 26.71
N GLN A 86 20.41 4.23 26.98
CA GLN A 86 21.18 3.55 25.96
C GLN A 86 20.23 3.03 24.88
N LEU A 87 20.60 3.26 23.62
CA LEU A 87 19.90 2.73 22.45
C LEU A 87 20.92 1.99 21.60
N ASP A 88 20.57 0.78 21.23
CA ASP A 88 21.33 -0.06 20.32
C ASP A 88 20.47 -0.28 19.07
N TRP A 89 21.09 -0.37 17.90
CA TRP A 89 20.37 -0.65 16.67
C TRP A 89 21.08 -1.67 15.79
N THR A 90 20.28 -2.43 15.04
CA THR A 90 20.73 -3.50 14.17
C THR A 90 20.02 -3.44 12.82
N ASN A 91 20.58 -4.14 11.83
CA ASN A 91 20.07 -4.16 10.45
C ASN A 91 19.96 -2.76 9.82
N VAL A 92 21.01 -1.95 10.01
CA VAL A 92 21.11 -0.63 9.37
C VAL A 92 21.02 -0.80 7.84
N PRO A 93 20.13 -0.06 7.14
CA PRO A 93 20.02 -0.15 5.70
C PRO A 93 21.34 0.17 4.99
N ALA A 94 21.66 -0.59 3.94
CA ALA A 94 22.86 -0.35 3.13
C ALA A 94 22.85 1.06 2.53
N GLY A 95 23.97 1.76 2.62
CA GLY A 95 24.10 3.13 2.14
C GLY A 95 23.61 4.21 3.11
N THR A 96 23.22 3.85 4.35
CA THR A 96 22.98 4.83 5.42
C THR A 96 24.23 5.68 5.65
N ARG A 97 24.07 7.01 5.61
CA ARG A 97 25.17 7.98 5.76
C ARG A 97 25.15 8.73 7.08
N SER A 98 24.01 8.69 7.77
CA SER A 98 23.78 9.40 9.02
C SER A 98 22.56 8.84 9.71
N PHE A 99 22.45 9.14 11.01
CA PHE A 99 21.26 8.90 11.82
C PHE A 99 20.80 10.21 12.43
N ALA A 100 19.50 10.31 12.66
CA ALA A 100 18.88 11.36 13.47
C ALA A 100 18.00 10.71 14.53
N MET A 101 17.93 11.34 15.70
CA MET A 101 17.14 10.89 16.83
C MET A 101 16.30 12.04 17.38
N LEU A 102 15.03 11.75 17.63
CA LEU A 102 14.06 12.65 18.23
C LEU A 102 13.30 11.88 19.31
N MET A 103 13.40 12.34 20.56
CA MET A 103 12.62 11.81 21.69
C MET A 103 11.56 12.85 22.07
N SER A 104 10.28 12.51 21.89
CA SER A 104 9.17 13.45 22.07
C SER A 104 8.10 12.89 23.00
N ASP A 105 7.61 13.75 23.88
CA ASP A 105 6.43 13.55 24.71
C ASP A 105 5.28 14.36 24.12
N TYR A 106 4.31 13.67 23.50
CA TYR A 106 3.11 14.31 22.94
C TYR A 106 1.99 14.49 23.97
N ASP A 107 2.13 13.94 25.17
CA ASP A 107 1.18 14.07 26.27
C ASP A 107 1.50 15.30 27.15
N ALA A 108 2.68 15.91 26.98
CA ALA A 108 3.05 17.15 27.66
C ALA A 108 1.98 18.25 27.44
N PRO A 109 1.61 19.01 28.49
CA PRO A 109 0.50 19.97 28.45
C PRO A 109 0.90 21.30 27.77
N VAL A 110 1.49 21.22 26.58
CA VAL A 110 1.94 22.33 25.75
C VAL A 110 1.57 22.04 24.29
N ALA A 111 1.21 23.08 23.52
CA ALA A 111 0.87 22.90 22.12
C ALA A 111 2.06 22.32 21.33
N GLY A 112 1.88 21.14 20.74
CA GLY A 112 2.94 20.42 20.02
C GLY A 112 3.78 19.45 20.87
N GLY A 113 3.48 19.31 22.16
CA GLY A 113 4.23 18.43 23.06
C GLY A 113 5.60 18.97 23.46
N PHE A 114 6.44 18.11 24.04
CA PHE A 114 7.79 18.44 24.48
C PHE A 114 8.83 17.53 23.83
N HIS A 115 9.81 18.12 23.14
CA HIS A 115 10.92 17.38 22.55
C HIS A 115 12.09 17.32 23.55
N HIS A 116 12.27 16.16 24.18
CA HIS A 116 13.27 15.94 25.22
C HIS A 116 14.69 15.88 24.67
N TRP A 117 14.87 15.32 23.47
CA TRP A 117 16.20 15.17 22.89
C TRP A 117 16.13 15.18 21.35
N ILE A 118 17.04 15.94 20.74
CA ILE A 118 17.29 15.96 19.30
C ILE A 118 18.78 15.77 19.09
N ALA A 119 19.15 14.77 18.30
CA ALA A 119 20.54 14.48 17.98
C ALA A 119 20.69 14.03 16.53
N ALA A 120 21.88 14.25 15.97
CA ALA A 120 22.26 13.74 14.67
C ALA A 120 23.70 13.20 14.75
N GLN A 121 23.95 12.08 14.07
CA GLN A 121 25.30 11.57 13.87
C GLN A 121 25.54 11.24 12.41
N TYR A 122 26.79 11.36 11.99
CA TYR A 122 27.26 10.78 10.73
C TYR A 122 27.62 9.30 10.98
N ALA A 123 27.31 8.45 10.01
CA ALA A 123 27.52 7.00 10.06
C ALA A 123 28.88 6.61 9.47
#